data_AF-A0A645CSP4-F1
#
_entry.id   AF-A0A645CSP4-F1
#
_cell.length_a   1.000
_cell.length_b   1.000
_cell.length_c   1.000
_cell.angle_alpha   90.00
_cell.angle_beta   90.00
_cell.angle_gamma   90.00
#
_symmetry.space_group_name_H-M   'P 1'
#
loop_
_entity.id
_entity.type
_entity.pdbx_description
1 polymer ?
#
loop_
_entity_poly.entity_id
_entity_poly.type
_entity_poly.pdbx_seq_one_letter_code
_entity_poly.pdbx_strand_id
1 'polypeptide(L)'
;MYLHLYYNSTRAAEDERRSNVLLAELQEELQHGKRVAEHEKLYAKYFVTKETPVRGIQVSARQETIDAARKNFGFFALISNESKEAIKALEIYRNKDLCEKAFGNLKERLNMRRMLVSSELSLDGKLFVEFISLIFLSYIKKKMQDFELFKDYTMQGLLDELDIIECYKEIGKKTRFSEITKRQASLFELLGVPVPGISSL
;
A
#
# COMPACT_ATOMS: atom_id res chain seq x y z
N MET A 1 -31.94 0.71 -7.97
CA MET A 1 -30.82 1.19 -7.14
C MET A 1 -30.86 0.46 -5.81
N TYR A 2 -29.77 -0.22 -5.44
CA TYR A 2 -29.68 -1.04 -4.24
C TYR A 2 -28.56 -0.52 -3.34
N LEU A 3 -28.85 -0.38 -2.05
CA LEU A 3 -27.88 -0.02 -1.01
C LEU A 3 -27.47 -1.29 -0.27
N HIS A 4 -26.18 -1.59 -0.27
CA HIS A 4 -25.62 -2.75 0.41
C HIS A 4 -24.73 -2.28 1.56
N LEU A 5 -25.01 -2.72 2.79
CA LEU A 5 -24.23 -2.38 3.98
C LEU A 5 -23.33 -3.55 4.38
N TYR A 6 -22.05 -3.28 4.58
CA TYR A 6 -21.05 -4.28 4.95
C TYR A 6 -20.25 -3.81 6.16
N TYR A 7 -19.63 -4.77 6.84
CA TYR A 7 -18.69 -4.54 7.93
C TYR A 7 -17.30 -5.09 7.57
N ASN A 8 -16.26 -4.34 7.89
CA ASN A 8 -14.85 -4.74 7.74
C ASN A 8 -14.10 -4.44 9.04
N SER A 9 -13.60 -5.49 9.70
CA SER A 9 -12.89 -5.40 10.98
C SER A 9 -11.56 -4.66 10.89
N THR A 10 -10.81 -4.84 9.79
CA THR A 10 -9.57 -4.09 9.55
C THR A 10 -9.86 -2.60 9.42
N ARG A 11 -10.91 -2.25 8.67
CA ARG A 11 -11.37 -0.87 8.54
C ARG A 11 -11.83 -0.30 9.87
N ALA A 12 -12.52 -1.09 10.70
CA ALA A 12 -12.94 -0.67 12.04
C ALA A 12 -11.74 -0.26 12.90
N ALA A 13 -10.67 -1.06 12.90
CA ALA A 13 -9.43 -0.76 13.63
C ALA A 13 -8.73 0.50 13.08
N GLU A 14 -8.72 0.69 11.76
CA GLU A 14 -8.16 1.90 11.14
C GLU A 14 -8.98 3.16 11.44
N ASP A 15 -10.31 3.06 11.44
CA ASP A 15 -11.22 4.15 11.79
C ASP A 15 -11.07 4.51 13.27
N GLU A 16 -10.91 3.52 14.15
CA GLU A 16 -10.61 3.71 15.57
C GLU A 16 -9.28 4.45 15.76
N ARG A 17 -8.21 3.98 15.12
CA ARG A 17 -6.90 4.63 15.19
C ARG A 17 -6.97 6.08 14.72
N ARG A 18 -7.62 6.34 13.58
CA ARG A 18 -7.80 7.70 13.03
C ARG A 18 -8.61 8.59 13.97
N SER A 19 -9.69 8.07 14.52
CA SER A 19 -10.52 8.81 15.47
C SER A 19 -9.76 9.14 16.76
N ASN A 20 -8.95 8.21 17.29
CA ASN A 20 -8.20 8.43 18.51
C ASN A 20 -7.11 9.50 18.31
N VAL A 21 -6.40 9.47 17.18
CA VAL A 21 -5.41 10.51 16.82
C VAL A 21 -6.09 11.88 16.71
N LEU A 22 -7.19 11.96 15.94
CA LEU A 22 -7.94 13.21 15.78
C LEU A 22 -8.45 13.76 17.12
N LEU A 23 -9.04 12.91 17.97
CA LEU A 23 -9.54 13.37 19.26
C LEU A 23 -8.42 13.86 20.19
N ALA A 24 -7.24 13.24 20.14
CA ALA A 24 -6.07 13.70 20.89
C ALA A 24 -5.60 15.08 20.42
N GLU A 25 -5.50 15.29 19.10
CA GLU A 25 -5.15 16.58 18.49
C GLU A 25 -6.15 17.67 18.90
N LEU A 26 -7.45 17.42 18.74
CA LEU A 26 -8.50 18.37 19.11
C LEU A 26 -8.46 18.72 20.61
N GLN A 27 -8.19 17.73 21.46
CA GLN A 27 -8.07 17.94 22.90
C GLN A 27 -6.86 18.82 23.23
N GLU A 28 -5.71 18.58 22.60
CA GLU A 28 -4.49 19.37 22.78
C GLU A 28 -4.69 20.82 22.33
N GLU A 29 -5.31 21.03 21.16
CA GLU A 29 -5.65 22.35 20.64
C GLU A 29 -6.52 23.14 21.62
N LEU A 30 -7.56 22.51 22.17
CA LEU A 30 -8.46 23.14 23.14
C LEU A 30 -7.77 23.42 24.47
N GLN A 31 -6.92 22.53 24.97
CA GLN A 31 -6.18 22.71 26.23
C GLN A 31 -5.16 23.85 26.15
N HIS A 32 -4.52 24.04 24.99
CA HIS A 32 -3.54 25.11 24.78
C HIS A 32 -4.15 26.39 24.18
N GLY A 33 -5.47 26.44 23.99
CA GLY A 33 -6.16 27.60 23.42
C GLY A 33 -5.86 27.86 21.93
N LYS A 34 -5.28 26.89 21.21
CA LYS A 34 -4.91 26.98 19.79
C LYS A 34 -6.05 26.48 18.90
N ARG A 35 -7.21 27.15 18.95
CA ARG A 35 -8.36 26.73 18.14
C ARG A 35 -8.12 26.93 16.65
N VAL A 36 -8.50 25.92 15.86
CA VAL A 36 -8.49 25.94 14.40
C VAL A 36 -9.93 26.07 13.90
N ALA A 37 -10.18 27.03 12.99
CA ALA A 37 -11.53 27.31 12.50
C ALA A 37 -12.21 26.08 11.85
N GLU A 38 -11.44 25.24 11.17
CA GLU A 38 -11.93 24.00 10.54
C GLU A 38 -12.41 22.96 11.58
N HIS A 39 -11.86 23.00 12.79
CA HIS A 39 -12.12 22.05 13.85
C HIS A 39 -13.29 22.46 14.77
N GLU A 40 -13.84 23.67 14.61
CA GLU A 40 -14.84 24.22 15.55
C GLU A 40 -16.10 23.36 15.68
N LYS A 41 -16.56 22.77 14.56
CA LYS A 41 -17.70 21.82 14.56
C LYS A 41 -17.36 20.54 15.33
N LEU A 42 -16.11 20.09 15.28
CA LEU A 42 -15.65 18.87 15.96
C LEU A 42 -15.48 19.13 17.46
N TYR A 43 -14.95 20.28 17.85
CA TYR A 43 -14.88 20.69 19.25
C TYR A 43 -16.29 20.70 19.87
N ALA A 44 -17.24 21.36 19.23
CA ALA A 44 -18.62 21.46 19.71
C ALA A 44 -19.33 20.10 19.80
N LYS A 45 -18.94 19.15 18.95
CA LYS A 45 -19.51 17.80 18.90
C LYS A 45 -18.93 16.89 19.98
N TYR A 46 -17.60 16.86 20.12
CA TYR A 46 -16.91 15.86 20.95
C TYR A 46 -16.48 16.35 22.32
N PHE A 47 -16.44 17.66 22.55
CA PHE A 47 -15.93 18.24 23.79
C PHE A 47 -16.92 19.22 24.44
N VAL A 48 -16.74 19.40 25.74
CA VAL A 48 -17.32 20.48 26.54
C VAL A 48 -16.16 21.25 27.12
N THR A 49 -16.10 22.54 26.80
CA THR A 49 -15.06 23.45 27.27
C THR A 49 -15.64 24.36 28.33
N LYS A 50 -14.99 24.44 29.50
CA LYS A 50 -15.33 25.37 30.57
C LYS A 50 -14.12 26.24 30.86
N GLU A 51 -14.29 27.55 30.82
CA GLU A 51 -13.26 28.49 31.25
C GLU A 51 -13.43 28.75 32.74
N THR A 52 -12.37 28.51 33.51
CA THR A 52 -12.36 28.79 34.94
C THR A 52 -11.35 29.89 35.25
N PRO A 53 -11.69 30.89 36.08
CA PRO A 53 -10.79 32.03 36.36
C PRO A 53 -9.43 31.65 36.97
N VAL A 54 -9.35 30.48 37.62
CA VAL A 54 -8.18 30.06 38.41
C VAL A 54 -7.39 28.90 37.77
N ARG A 55 -8.05 28.00 37.02
CA ARG A 55 -7.41 26.78 36.47
C ARG A 55 -7.30 26.80 34.94
N GLY A 56 -7.67 27.89 34.29
CA GLY A 56 -7.66 28.00 32.82
C GLY A 56 -8.78 27.21 32.15
N ILE A 57 -8.54 26.78 30.91
CA ILE A 57 -9.49 26.07 30.05
C ILE A 57 -9.57 24.59 30.49
N GLN A 58 -10.72 24.17 31.03
CA GLN A 58 -11.02 22.78 31.30
C GLN A 58 -11.74 22.16 30.11
N VAL A 59 -11.16 21.10 29.54
CA VAL A 59 -11.72 20.36 28.40
C VAL A 59 -12.16 18.98 28.89
N SER A 60 -13.43 18.66 28.72
CA SER A 60 -13.98 17.33 29.02
C SER A 60 -14.58 16.71 27.77
N ALA A 61 -14.28 15.43 27.51
CA ALA A 61 -14.81 14.70 26.37
C ALA A 61 -16.27 14.27 26.60
N ARG A 62 -17.10 14.33 25.56
CA ARG A 62 -18.46 13.79 25.54
C ARG A 62 -18.40 12.31 25.19
N GLN A 63 -18.08 11.48 26.18
CA GLN A 63 -17.84 10.06 25.99
C GLN A 63 -18.99 9.34 25.26
N GLU A 64 -20.24 9.64 25.61
CA GLU A 64 -21.43 9.07 24.95
C GLU A 64 -21.48 9.35 23.44
N THR A 65 -21.07 10.56 23.02
CA THR A 65 -21.03 10.95 21.60
C THR A 65 -19.90 10.24 20.86
N ILE A 66 -18.76 10.05 21.52
CA ILE A 66 -17.62 9.30 20.99
C ILE A 66 -18.00 7.82 20.82
N ASP A 67 -18.61 7.22 21.84
CA ASP A 67 -19.02 5.82 21.81
C ASP A 67 -20.13 5.58 20.78
N ALA A 68 -21.07 6.51 20.63
CA ALA A 68 -22.07 6.45 19.57
C ALA A 68 -21.45 6.51 18.17
N ALA A 69 -20.41 7.33 17.97
CA ALA A 69 -19.68 7.38 16.70
C ALA A 69 -18.91 6.08 16.43
N ARG A 70 -18.30 5.50 17.47
CA ARG A 70 -17.55 4.22 17.40
C ARG A 70 -18.39 3.05 16.91
N LYS A 71 -19.70 3.01 17.20
CA LYS A 71 -20.62 1.96 16.73
C LYS A 71 -20.68 1.84 15.20
N ASN A 72 -20.33 2.91 14.47
CA ASN A 72 -20.37 2.94 13.02
C ASN A 72 -19.02 2.60 12.37
N PHE A 73 -17.97 2.35 13.14
CA PHE A 73 -16.64 2.07 12.60
C PHE A 73 -16.63 0.75 11.82
N GLY A 74 -15.89 0.72 10.71
CA GLY A 74 -15.80 -0.45 9.84
C GLY A 74 -17.03 -0.72 8.99
N PHE A 75 -18.16 -0.05 9.23
CA PHE A 75 -19.32 -0.11 8.33
C PHE A 75 -19.08 0.74 7.08
N PHE A 76 -19.48 0.20 5.93
CA PHE A 76 -19.44 0.93 4.67
C PHE A 76 -20.58 0.49 3.76
N ALA A 77 -21.00 1.41 2.90
CA ALA A 77 -22.10 1.20 1.98
C ALA A 77 -21.61 1.14 0.54
N LEU A 78 -22.17 0.21 -0.25
CA LEU A 78 -22.04 0.18 -1.70
C LEU A 78 -23.41 0.47 -2.34
N ILE A 79 -23.41 1.31 -3.37
CA ILE A 79 -24.60 1.60 -4.17
C ILE A 79 -24.44 0.88 -5.51
N SER A 80 -25.41 0.04 -5.87
CA SER A 80 -25.40 -0.69 -7.15
C SER A 80 -26.69 -0.44 -7.94
N ASN A 81 -26.54 -0.29 -9.24
CA ASN A 81 -27.63 -0.25 -10.22
C ASN A 81 -28.00 -1.66 -10.74
N GLU A 82 -27.05 -2.59 -10.74
CA GLU A 82 -27.17 -3.88 -11.43
C GLU A 82 -27.40 -5.07 -10.49
N SER A 83 -26.72 -5.13 -9.35
CA SER A 83 -26.79 -6.31 -8.46
C SER A 83 -27.68 -6.05 -7.25
N LYS A 84 -28.76 -6.83 -7.15
CA LYS A 84 -29.58 -6.93 -5.92
C LYS A 84 -28.93 -7.83 -4.87
N GLU A 85 -28.02 -8.71 -5.28
CA GLU A 85 -27.33 -9.64 -4.38
C GLU A 85 -26.11 -8.99 -3.73
N ALA A 86 -26.10 -8.97 -2.39
CA ALA A 86 -25.07 -8.33 -1.59
C ALA A 86 -23.68 -8.97 -1.75
N ILE A 87 -23.60 -10.30 -1.86
CA ILE A 87 -22.32 -10.99 -2.03
C ILE A 87 -21.69 -10.62 -3.37
N LYS A 88 -22.47 -10.69 -4.45
CA LYS A 88 -22.02 -10.36 -5.81
C LYS A 88 -21.60 -8.89 -5.94
N ALA A 89 -22.34 -7.96 -5.32
CA ALA A 89 -21.97 -6.55 -5.28
C ALA A 89 -20.63 -6.32 -4.54
N LEU A 90 -20.40 -7.05 -3.44
CA LEU A 90 -19.13 -6.99 -2.71
C LEU A 90 -17.97 -7.58 -3.51
N GLU A 91 -18.20 -8.69 -4.21
CA GLU A 91 -17.21 -9.33 -5.07
C GLU A 91 -16.76 -8.40 -6.20
N ILE A 92 -17.71 -7.78 -6.91
CA ILE A 92 -17.42 -6.78 -7.96
C ILE A 92 -16.59 -5.62 -7.38
N TYR A 93 -16.97 -5.10 -6.21
CA TYR A 93 -16.22 -4.05 -5.54
C TYR A 93 -14.80 -4.46 -5.16
N ARG A 94 -14.59 -5.67 -4.64
CA ARG A 94 -13.27 -6.19 -4.31
C ARG A 94 -12.42 -6.42 -5.56
N ASN A 95 -13.01 -6.94 -6.62
CA ASN A 95 -12.33 -7.12 -7.90
C ASN A 95 -11.87 -5.78 -8.47
N LYS A 96 -12.69 -4.73 -8.32
CA LYS A 96 -12.29 -3.37 -8.67
C LYS A 96 -11.06 -2.92 -7.88
N ASP A 97 -11.03 -3.10 -6.56
CA ASP A 97 -9.87 -2.75 -5.71
C ASP A 97 -8.59 -3.53 -6.10
N LEU A 98 -8.74 -4.82 -6.43
CA LEU A 98 -7.63 -5.62 -6.96
C LEU A 98 -7.09 -5.06 -8.28
N CYS A 99 -7.97 -4.70 -9.21
CA CYS A 99 -7.59 -4.03 -10.45
C CYS A 99 -6.90 -2.68 -10.18
N GLU A 100 -7.44 -1.83 -9.31
CA GLU A 100 -6.86 -0.53 -8.94
C GLU A 100 -5.44 -0.69 -8.37
N LYS A 101 -5.23 -1.68 -7.49
CA LYS A 101 -3.90 -2.00 -6.95
C LYS A 101 -2.94 -2.50 -8.04
N ALA A 102 -3.41 -3.33 -8.97
CA ALA A 102 -2.60 -3.78 -10.09
C ALA A 102 -2.19 -2.62 -11.01
N PHE A 103 -3.13 -1.72 -11.35
CA PHE A 103 -2.85 -0.49 -12.09
C PHE A 103 -1.92 0.46 -11.33
N GLY A 104 -2.05 0.54 -10.00
CA GLY A 104 -1.12 1.27 -9.15
C GLY A 104 0.31 0.74 -9.26
N ASN A 105 0.49 -0.58 -9.21
CA ASN A 105 1.80 -1.21 -9.41
C ASN A 105 2.37 -0.91 -10.80
N LEU A 106 1.55 -0.98 -11.86
CA LEU A 106 1.98 -0.63 -13.22
C LEU A 106 2.45 0.84 -13.30
N LYS A 107 1.71 1.77 -12.71
CA LYS A 107 2.05 3.20 -12.76
C LYS A 107 3.29 3.53 -11.94
N GLU A 108 3.34 3.06 -10.70
CA GLU A 108 4.32 3.48 -9.71
C GLU A 108 5.60 2.65 -9.71
N ARG A 109 5.49 1.33 -9.82
CA ARG A 109 6.65 0.42 -9.76
C ARG A 109 7.28 0.17 -11.12
N LEU A 110 6.50 0.37 -12.18
CA LEU A 110 6.87 0.05 -13.54
C LEU A 110 6.85 1.28 -14.46
N ASN A 111 6.74 2.48 -13.89
CA ASN A 111 6.85 3.75 -14.63
C ASN A 111 5.86 3.90 -15.81
N MET A 112 4.69 3.23 -15.77
CA MET A 112 3.61 3.41 -16.77
C MET A 112 2.77 4.67 -16.57
N ARG A 113 3.24 5.64 -15.78
CA ARG A 113 2.60 6.97 -15.71
C ARG A 113 2.54 7.67 -17.06
N ARG A 114 3.48 7.38 -17.97
CA ARG A 114 3.46 7.85 -19.36
C ARG A 114 3.68 6.66 -20.29
N MET A 115 2.78 6.49 -21.26
CA MET A 115 2.88 5.41 -22.23
C MET A 115 4.06 5.63 -23.20
N LEU A 116 4.42 6.89 -23.53
CA LEU A 116 5.57 7.28 -24.38
C LEU A 116 5.72 6.42 -25.66
N VAL A 117 4.61 5.97 -26.22
CA VAL A 117 4.57 5.19 -27.47
C VAL A 117 3.65 5.88 -28.47
N SER A 118 3.98 5.78 -29.75
CA SER A 118 3.32 6.49 -30.84
C SER A 118 2.25 5.67 -31.57
N SER A 119 2.06 4.39 -31.21
CA SER A 119 1.06 3.51 -31.84
C SER A 119 0.41 2.56 -30.83
N GLU A 120 -0.79 2.09 -31.15
CA GLU A 120 -1.52 1.07 -30.36
C GLU A 120 -0.73 -0.24 -30.28
N LEU A 121 -0.11 -0.68 -31.38
CA LEU A 121 0.72 -1.89 -31.39
C LEU A 121 1.91 -1.77 -30.42
N SER A 122 2.56 -0.61 -30.37
CA SER A 122 3.64 -0.34 -29.42
C SER A 122 3.13 -0.27 -27.97
N LEU A 123 1.88 0.17 -27.76
CA LEU A 123 1.24 0.14 -26.45
C LEU A 123 0.96 -1.28 -25.99
N ASP A 124 0.41 -2.13 -26.85
CA ASP A 124 0.16 -3.54 -26.54
C ASP A 124 1.46 -4.27 -26.21
N GLY A 125 2.51 -4.05 -27.00
CA GLY A 125 3.84 -4.59 -26.72
C GLY A 125 4.39 -4.12 -25.37
N LYS A 126 4.20 -2.85 -25.03
CA LYS A 126 4.60 -2.30 -23.74
C LYS A 126 3.82 -2.93 -22.59
N LEU A 127 2.50 -2.98 -22.68
CA LEU A 127 1.64 -3.62 -21.66
C LEU A 127 2.01 -5.09 -21.44
N PHE A 128 2.34 -5.81 -22.51
CA PHE A 128 2.81 -7.18 -22.42
C PHE A 128 4.13 -7.29 -21.64
N VAL A 129 5.13 -6.47 -21.95
CA VAL A 129 6.40 -6.44 -21.19
C VAL A 129 6.15 -6.09 -19.73
N GLU A 130 5.29 -5.12 -19.43
CA GLU A 130 4.98 -4.74 -18.06
C GLU A 130 4.27 -5.84 -17.28
N PHE A 131 3.39 -6.59 -17.93
CA PHE A 131 2.76 -7.76 -17.32
C PHE A 131 3.80 -8.82 -16.95
N ILE A 132 4.78 -9.08 -17.81
CA ILE A 132 5.89 -9.99 -17.51
C ILE A 132 6.76 -9.44 -16.36
N SER A 133 7.07 -8.14 -16.37
CA SER A 133 7.81 -7.48 -15.27
C SER A 133 7.09 -7.60 -13.93
N LEU A 134 5.75 -7.50 -13.90
CA LEU A 134 4.95 -7.72 -12.69
C LEU A 134 5.07 -9.14 -12.14
N ILE A 135 5.15 -10.15 -13.01
CA ILE A 135 5.35 -11.54 -12.59
C ILE A 135 6.68 -11.67 -11.85
N PHE A 136 7.76 -11.15 -12.44
CA PHE A 136 9.09 -11.16 -11.81
C PHE A 136 9.12 -10.39 -10.49
N LEU A 137 8.59 -9.16 -10.46
CA LEU A 137 8.52 -8.36 -9.23
C LEU A 137 7.70 -9.04 -8.14
N SER A 138 6.63 -9.75 -8.49
CA SER A 138 5.80 -10.48 -7.52
C SER A 138 6.54 -11.70 -6.98
N TYR A 139 7.26 -12.42 -7.83
CA TYR A 139 8.10 -13.55 -7.44
C TYR A 139 9.22 -13.11 -6.48
N ILE A 140 9.99 -12.09 -6.86
CA ILE A 140 11.09 -11.56 -6.04
C ILE A 140 10.54 -11.05 -4.71
N LYS A 141 9.43 -10.28 -4.73
CA LYS A 141 8.79 -9.80 -3.50
C LYS A 141 8.42 -10.95 -2.58
N LYS A 142 7.81 -12.02 -3.11
CA LYS A 142 7.46 -13.20 -2.32
C LYS A 142 8.71 -13.83 -1.70
N LYS A 143 9.77 -14.06 -2.48
CA LYS A 143 11.04 -14.59 -1.97
C LYS A 143 11.65 -13.71 -0.88
N MET A 144 11.64 -12.39 -1.07
CA MET A 144 12.11 -11.45 -0.05
C MET A 144 11.27 -11.48 1.24
N GLN A 145 9.98 -11.81 1.17
CA GLN A 145 9.15 -12.01 2.36
C GLN A 145 9.46 -13.35 3.04
N ASP A 146 9.51 -14.43 2.25
CA ASP A 146 9.74 -15.79 2.76
C ASP A 146 11.10 -15.93 3.48
N PHE A 147 12.12 -15.18 3.03
CA PHE A 147 13.48 -15.18 3.60
C PHE A 147 13.82 -13.90 4.38
N GLU A 148 12.82 -13.07 4.73
CA GLU A 148 12.98 -11.84 5.52
C GLU A 148 14.01 -10.81 4.98
N LEU A 149 14.30 -10.83 3.68
CA LEU A 149 15.31 -9.98 3.03
C LEU A 149 14.99 -8.48 3.08
N PHE A 150 13.75 -8.09 3.37
CA PHE A 150 13.37 -6.69 3.54
C PHE A 150 14.06 -5.99 4.72
N LYS A 151 14.69 -6.75 5.64
CA LYS A 151 15.52 -6.20 6.71
C LYS A 151 16.83 -5.58 6.18
N ASP A 152 17.39 -6.19 5.15
CA ASP A 152 18.71 -5.85 4.61
C ASP A 152 18.64 -5.14 3.26
N TYR A 153 17.55 -5.32 2.51
CA TYR A 153 17.38 -4.78 1.16
C TYR A 153 16.00 -4.15 0.97
N THR A 154 16.00 -3.01 0.27
CA THR A 154 14.80 -2.58 -0.45
C THR A 154 14.67 -3.39 -1.74
N MET A 155 13.47 -3.41 -2.35
CA MET A 155 13.30 -4.07 -3.66
C MET A 155 14.27 -3.52 -4.70
N GLN A 156 14.43 -2.19 -4.74
CA GLN A 156 15.37 -1.56 -5.67
C GLN A 156 16.82 -1.95 -5.34
N GLY A 157 17.21 -1.89 -4.06
CA GLY A 157 18.57 -2.24 -3.66
C GLY A 157 18.96 -3.70 -3.94
N LEU A 158 18.01 -4.64 -3.87
CA LEU A 158 18.26 -6.02 -4.29
C LEU A 158 18.49 -6.11 -5.81
N LEU A 159 17.67 -5.40 -6.61
CA LEU A 159 17.83 -5.38 -8.06
C LEU A 159 19.17 -4.74 -8.46
N ASP A 160 19.53 -3.62 -7.83
CA ASP A 160 20.80 -2.91 -8.07
C ASP A 160 22.02 -3.80 -7.76
N GLU A 161 21.96 -4.60 -6.69
CA GLU A 161 23.03 -5.55 -6.34
C GLU A 161 23.23 -6.62 -7.41
N LEU A 162 22.14 -7.06 -8.06
CA LEU A 162 22.18 -8.07 -9.13
C LEU A 162 22.53 -7.46 -10.50
N ASP A 163 22.19 -6.19 -10.75
CA ASP A 163 22.43 -5.47 -12.01
C ASP A 163 23.93 -5.26 -12.31
N ILE A 164 24.79 -5.39 -11.29
CA ILE A 164 26.25 -5.32 -11.41
C ILE A 164 26.83 -6.51 -12.21
N ILE A 165 26.10 -7.61 -12.35
CA ILE A 165 26.61 -8.83 -12.98
C ILE A 165 26.54 -8.70 -14.50
N GLU A 166 27.69 -8.63 -15.16
CA GLU A 166 27.80 -8.50 -16.61
C GLU A 166 27.97 -9.87 -17.30
N CYS A 167 27.38 -10.02 -18.49
CA CYS A 167 27.51 -11.21 -19.33
C CYS A 167 28.19 -10.86 -20.66
N TYR A 168 29.34 -11.49 -20.93
CA TYR A 168 30.10 -11.31 -22.15
C TYR A 168 29.89 -12.50 -23.10
N LYS A 169 29.34 -12.21 -24.29
CA LYS A 169 29.17 -13.18 -25.37
C LYS A 169 29.98 -12.73 -26.58
N GLU A 170 31.03 -13.48 -26.90
CA GLU A 170 31.79 -13.32 -28.15
C GLU A 170 31.47 -14.46 -29.11
N ILE A 171 31.33 -14.13 -30.40
CA ILE A 171 31.04 -15.12 -31.45
C ILE A 171 32.17 -16.16 -31.47
N GLY A 172 31.80 -17.44 -31.33
CA GLY A 172 32.74 -18.56 -31.31
C GLY A 172 33.43 -18.84 -29.97
N LYS A 173 33.13 -18.08 -28.90
CA LYS A 173 33.63 -18.32 -27.54
C LYS A 173 32.52 -18.70 -26.57
N LYS A 174 32.88 -19.39 -25.48
CA LYS A 174 31.95 -19.68 -24.38
C LYS A 174 31.54 -18.38 -23.69
N THR A 175 30.26 -18.28 -23.34
CA THR A 175 29.70 -17.19 -22.51
C THR A 175 30.51 -17.05 -21.23
N ARG A 176 30.89 -15.82 -20.88
CA ARG A 176 31.58 -15.48 -19.63
C ARG A 176 30.72 -14.51 -18.82
N PHE A 177 30.84 -14.59 -17.50
CA PHE A 177 30.22 -13.65 -16.58
C PHE A 177 31.30 -12.89 -15.83
N SER A 178 30.99 -11.68 -15.36
CA SER A 178 31.83 -10.96 -14.39
C SER A 178 31.96 -11.75 -13.08
N GLU A 179 32.87 -11.31 -12.21
CA GLU A 179 33.01 -11.93 -10.89
C GLU A 179 31.71 -11.78 -10.08
N ILE A 180 31.21 -12.91 -9.58
CA ILE A 180 30.01 -12.95 -8.73
C ILE A 180 30.45 -13.01 -7.28
N THR A 181 30.01 -12.03 -6.49
CA THR A 181 30.32 -11.97 -5.06
C THR A 181 29.56 -13.05 -4.29
N LYS A 182 30.04 -13.40 -3.09
CA LYS A 182 29.32 -14.33 -2.19
C LYS A 182 27.91 -13.84 -1.85
N ARG A 183 27.74 -12.52 -1.74
CA ARG A 183 26.47 -11.86 -1.47
C ARG A 183 25.49 -12.10 -2.63
N GLN A 184 25.93 -11.86 -3.86
CA GLN A 184 25.14 -12.11 -5.06
C GLN A 184 24.79 -13.59 -5.22
N ALA A 185 25.76 -14.50 -5.04
CA ALA A 185 25.51 -15.94 -5.11
C ALA A 185 24.44 -16.39 -4.10
N SER A 186 24.53 -15.92 -2.85
CA SER A 186 23.51 -16.19 -1.82
C SER A 186 22.13 -15.63 -2.21
N LEU A 187 22.06 -14.45 -2.82
CA LEU A 187 20.79 -13.91 -3.31
C LEU A 187 20.17 -14.81 -4.41
N PHE A 188 20.95 -15.31 -5.36
CA PHE A 188 20.45 -16.24 -6.38
C PHE A 188 19.89 -17.53 -5.75
N GLU A 189 20.61 -18.10 -4.78
CA GLU A 189 20.17 -19.30 -4.05
C GLU A 189 18.85 -19.08 -3.32
N LEU A 190 18.71 -17.97 -2.58
CA LEU A 190 17.48 -17.61 -1.87
C LEU A 190 16.33 -17.34 -2.84
N LEU A 191 16.62 -16.70 -3.97
CA LEU A 191 15.66 -16.53 -5.05
C LEU A 191 15.30 -17.86 -5.73
N GLY A 192 16.02 -18.96 -5.47
CA GLY A 192 15.76 -20.27 -6.06
C GLY A 192 16.10 -20.34 -7.55
N VAL A 193 17.10 -19.56 -7.98
CA VAL A 193 17.58 -19.52 -9.36
C VAL A 193 19.07 -19.89 -9.39
N PRO A 194 19.54 -20.63 -10.42
CA PRO A 194 20.95 -21.01 -10.52
C PRO A 194 21.87 -19.78 -10.58
N VAL A 195 23.00 -19.86 -9.87
CA VAL A 195 24.03 -18.82 -9.95
C VAL A 195 24.64 -18.81 -11.35
N PRO A 196 24.63 -17.68 -12.08
CA PRO A 196 25.20 -17.60 -13.42
C PRO A 196 26.69 -17.98 -13.44
N GLY A 197 27.15 -18.62 -14.50
CA GLY A 197 28.57 -18.96 -14.67
C GLY A 197 29.10 -20.11 -13.78
N ILE A 198 28.34 -20.57 -12.79
CA ILE A 198 28.62 -21.80 -12.05
C ILE A 198 27.82 -22.92 -12.73
N SER A 199 28.50 -23.81 -13.44
CA SER A 199 27.86 -25.02 -13.96
C SER A 199 27.44 -25.87 -12.76
N SER A 200 26.14 -26.08 -12.58
CA SER A 200 25.64 -27.16 -11.72
C SER A 200 26.21 -28.47 -12.25
N LEU A 201 27.10 -29.10 -11.48
CA LEU A 201 27.47 -30.50 -11.64
C LEU A 201 26.29 -31.38 -11.25
#